data_AF-A0A7J9YIJ3-F1
#
_entry.id   AF-A0A7J9YIJ3-F1
#
_cell.length_a   1.000
_cell.length_b   1.000
_cell.length_c   1.000
_cell.angle_alpha   90.00
_cell.angle_beta   90.00
_cell.angle_gamma   90.00
#
_symmetry.space_group_name_H-M   'P 1'
#
loop_
_entity.id
_entity.type
_entity.pdbx_description
1 polymer ?
#
loop_
_entity_poly.entity_id
_entity_poly.type
_entity_poly.pdbx_seq_one_letter_code
_entity_poly.pdbx_strand_id
1 'polypeptide(L)'
;LTKRITEVFDGVDTVVDEWATAHTDLHWGNLSTEWHILDWEDWGAAPRGHDAATLWQSALPDPRTAARVQHEFAADLETRSGKLAQLLQCANAIRVAVRRGAPTPLSEPARAATDVLLAELRRG
;
A
#
# COMPACT_ATOMS: atom_id res chain seq x y z
N LEU A 1 6.51 6.31 7.12
CA LEU A 1 6.77 5.03 6.42
C LEU A 1 7.64 4.07 7.26
N THR A 2 8.93 4.37 7.44
CA THR A 2 9.92 3.46 8.10
C THR A 2 9.41 2.82 9.38
N LYS A 3 9.00 3.62 10.37
CA LYS A 3 8.50 3.11 11.65
C LYS A 3 7.39 2.05 11.51
N ARG A 4 6.45 2.24 10.59
CA ARG A 4 5.32 1.32 10.40
C ARG A 4 5.76 0.00 9.76
N ILE A 5 6.66 0.08 8.78
CA ILE A 5 7.22 -1.11 8.13
C ILE A 5 8.05 -1.90 9.15
N THR A 6 8.96 -1.25 9.88
CA THR A 6 9.86 -1.91 10.84
C THR A 6 9.16 -2.40 12.11
N GLU A 7 7.93 -1.92 12.41
CA GLU A 7 7.09 -2.50 13.47
C GLU A 7 6.57 -3.91 13.10
N VAL A 8 6.63 -4.30 11.83
CA VAL A 8 6.06 -5.56 11.32
C VAL A 8 7.10 -6.43 10.60
N PHE A 9 8.06 -5.80 9.92
CA PHE A 9 9.01 -6.47 9.04
C PHE A 9 10.45 -6.06 9.37
N ASP A 10 11.28 -7.05 9.67
CA ASP A 10 12.69 -6.83 9.99
C ASP A 10 13.59 -6.89 8.73
N GLY A 11 14.70 -6.16 8.77
CA GLY A 11 15.76 -6.23 7.75
C GLY A 11 15.34 -5.71 6.37
N VAL A 12 14.44 -4.73 6.34
CA VAL A 12 14.02 -4.06 5.10
C VAL A 12 14.66 -2.68 5.03
N ASP A 13 15.35 -2.39 3.92
CA ASP A 13 15.76 -1.02 3.64
C ASP A 13 14.54 -0.18 3.23
N THR A 14 14.20 0.80 4.07
CA THR A 14 13.01 1.65 3.92
C THR A 14 13.31 3.02 3.34
N VAL A 15 14.53 3.24 2.80
CA VAL A 15 14.85 4.48 2.08
C VAL A 15 13.95 4.62 0.85
N VAL A 16 13.26 5.76 0.78
CA VAL A 16 12.38 6.13 -0.34
C VAL A 16 13.21 6.94 -1.33
N ASP A 17 13.32 6.44 -2.55
CA ASP A 17 14.12 7.01 -3.64
C ASP A 17 13.34 8.01 -4.51
N GLU A 18 12.01 7.94 -4.52
CA GLU A 18 11.16 8.82 -5.32
C GLU A 18 9.94 9.29 -4.52
N TRP A 19 9.78 10.60 -4.42
CA TRP A 19 8.64 11.26 -3.76
C TRP A 19 7.77 11.97 -4.80
N ALA A 20 6.45 11.90 -4.62
CA ALA A 20 5.46 12.54 -5.47
C ALA A 20 4.36 13.19 -4.64
N THR A 21 3.61 14.10 -5.25
CA THR A 21 2.36 14.60 -4.65
C THR A 21 1.34 13.48 -4.62
N ALA A 22 0.68 13.30 -3.48
CA ALA A 22 -0.29 12.25 -3.23
C ALA A 22 -1.47 12.78 -2.42
N HIS A 23 -2.62 12.14 -2.59
CA HIS A 23 -3.80 12.28 -1.74
C HIS A 23 -3.53 11.77 -0.32
N THR A 24 -2.71 10.73 -0.20
CA THR A 24 -2.30 10.01 1.01
C THR A 24 -3.36 9.14 1.69
N ASP A 25 -4.64 9.32 1.34
CA ASP A 25 -5.73 8.42 1.75
C ASP A 25 -6.65 7.98 0.57
N LEU A 26 -6.08 7.62 -0.58
CA LEU A 26 -6.86 7.26 -1.77
C LEU A 26 -7.41 5.82 -1.71
N HIS A 27 -8.49 5.60 -0.98
CA HIS A 27 -9.26 4.34 -0.97
C HIS A 27 -10.61 4.48 -1.70
N TRP A 28 -11.29 3.36 -1.98
CA TRP A 28 -12.56 3.35 -2.74
C TRP A 28 -13.65 4.30 -2.21
N GLY A 29 -13.70 4.55 -0.88
CA GLY A 29 -14.64 5.50 -0.28
C GLY A 29 -14.40 6.97 -0.61
N ASN A 30 -13.21 7.33 -1.09
CA ASN A 30 -12.82 8.70 -1.47
C ASN A 30 -12.91 8.91 -3.00
N LEU A 31 -13.50 7.96 -3.72
CA LEU A 31 -13.78 8.04 -5.15
C LEU A 31 -15.29 8.11 -5.39
N SER A 32 -15.74 9.10 -6.16
CA SER A 32 -17.14 9.22 -6.56
C SER A 32 -17.40 8.59 -7.93
N THR A 33 -18.66 8.24 -8.20
CA THR A 33 -19.11 7.73 -9.51
C THR A 33 -18.99 8.75 -10.65
N GLU A 34 -18.87 10.03 -10.30
CA GLU A 34 -18.65 11.15 -11.20
C GLU A 34 -17.17 11.52 -11.32
N TRP A 35 -16.26 10.62 -10.93
CA TRP A 35 -14.80 10.76 -11.07
C TRP A 35 -14.17 11.84 -10.21
N HIS A 36 -14.80 12.19 -9.08
CA HIS A 36 -14.18 13.07 -8.10
C HIS A 36 -13.34 12.28 -7.11
N ILE A 37 -12.22 12.89 -6.71
CA ILE A 37 -11.45 12.49 -5.53
C ILE A 37 -11.86 13.42 -4.40
N LEU A 38 -12.35 12.83 -3.31
CA LEU A 38 -12.85 13.54 -2.13
C LEU A 38 -11.81 13.48 -1.00
N ASP A 39 -11.97 14.36 -0.02
CA ASP A 39 -11.23 14.30 1.26
C ASP A 39 -9.72 14.59 1.20
N TRP A 40 -9.38 15.72 0.56
CA TRP A 40 -8.01 16.21 0.41
C TRP A 40 -7.43 16.84 1.69
N GLU A 41 -7.75 16.38 2.90
CA GLU A 41 -7.22 17.02 4.12
C GLU A 41 -5.76 16.62 4.41
N ASP A 42 -5.35 15.41 4.02
CA ASP A 42 -4.03 14.84 4.31
C ASP A 42 -3.04 14.91 3.12
N TRP A 43 -3.41 15.58 2.03
CA TRP A 43 -2.59 15.62 0.81
C TRP A 43 -1.19 16.19 1.05
N GLY A 44 -0.20 15.70 0.29
CA GLY A 44 1.18 16.15 0.43
C GLY A 44 2.18 15.30 -0.32
N ALA A 45 3.44 15.34 0.12
CA ALA A 45 4.49 14.49 -0.44
C ALA A 45 4.45 13.09 0.18
N ALA A 46 4.39 12.06 -0.66
CA ALA A 46 4.47 10.66 -0.27
C ALA A 46 5.41 9.90 -1.24
N PRO A 47 5.83 8.67 -0.90
CA PRO A 47 6.51 7.82 -1.87
C PRO A 47 5.68 7.71 -3.15
N ARG A 48 6.33 7.72 -4.32
CA ARG A 48 5.64 7.42 -5.58
C ARG A 48 4.86 6.11 -5.45
N GLY A 49 3.64 6.10 -5.96
CA GLY A 49 2.73 4.96 -5.86
C GLY A 49 2.00 4.81 -4.53
N HIS A 50 2.10 5.79 -3.61
CA HIS A 50 1.38 5.73 -2.33
C HIS A 50 -0.13 5.59 -2.50
N ASP A 51 -0.75 6.45 -3.32
CA ASP A 51 -2.20 6.40 -3.55
C ASP A 51 -2.63 5.10 -4.24
N ALA A 52 -1.88 4.66 -5.25
CA ALA A 52 -2.11 3.38 -5.92
C ALA A 52 -2.00 2.20 -4.94
N ALA A 53 -1.05 2.26 -4.00
CA ALA A 53 -0.87 1.23 -2.98
C ALA A 53 -2.01 1.21 -1.95
N THR A 54 -2.54 2.38 -1.57
CA THR A 54 -3.73 2.50 -0.71
C THR A 54 -4.95 1.89 -1.39
N LEU A 55 -5.18 2.23 -2.67
CA LEU A 55 -6.25 1.65 -3.47
C LEU A 55 -6.11 0.13 -3.60
N TRP A 56 -4.90 -0.34 -3.92
CA TRP A 56 -4.57 -1.76 -4.03
C TRP A 56 -4.83 -2.51 -2.72
N GLN A 57 -4.40 -1.98 -1.57
CA GLN A 57 -4.64 -2.60 -0.27
C GLN A 57 -6.13 -2.78 -0.01
N SER A 58 -6.93 -1.74 -0.26
CA SER A 58 -8.38 -1.80 -0.07
C SER A 58 -9.08 -2.80 -1.02
N ALA A 59 -8.44 -3.15 -2.14
CA ALA A 59 -8.90 -4.15 -3.10
C ALA A 59 -8.48 -5.60 -2.76
N LEU A 60 -7.55 -5.80 -1.84
CA LEU A 60 -7.00 -7.13 -1.50
C LEU A 60 -8.02 -8.25 -1.21
N PRO A 61 -9.22 -7.99 -0.63
CA PRO A 61 -10.21 -9.04 -0.42
C PRO A 61 -10.78 -9.62 -1.73
N ASP A 62 -10.66 -8.90 -2.84
CA ASP A 62 -10.99 -9.38 -4.19
C ASP A 62 -9.71 -9.46 -5.05
N PRO A 63 -9.15 -10.66 -5.25
CA PRO A 63 -7.93 -10.84 -6.04
C PRO A 63 -8.02 -10.29 -7.46
N ARG A 64 -9.22 -10.28 -8.08
CA ARG A 64 -9.39 -9.76 -9.44
C ARG A 64 -9.24 -8.25 -9.47
N THR A 65 -9.86 -7.56 -8.52
CA THR A 65 -9.74 -6.10 -8.39
C THR A 65 -8.32 -5.70 -7.98
N ALA A 66 -7.70 -6.41 -7.03
CA ALA A 66 -6.31 -6.17 -6.64
C ALA A 66 -5.34 -6.33 -7.82
N ALA A 67 -5.50 -7.37 -8.64
CA ALA A 67 -4.71 -7.58 -9.85
C ALA A 67 -4.94 -6.48 -10.90
N ARG A 68 -6.19 -5.98 -11.03
CA ARG A 68 -6.50 -4.86 -11.92
C ARG A 68 -5.78 -3.59 -11.48
N VAL A 69 -5.79 -3.25 -10.19
CA VAL A 69 -5.05 -2.08 -9.67
C VAL A 69 -3.55 -2.22 -9.93
N GLN A 70 -2.97 -3.39 -9.68
CA GLN A 70 -1.56 -3.65 -10.01
C GLN A 70 -1.25 -3.40 -11.49
N HIS A 71 -2.11 -3.85 -12.39
CA HIS A 71 -1.93 -3.68 -13.83
C HIS A 71 -2.04 -2.21 -14.27
N GLU A 72 -3.11 -1.53 -13.89
CA GLU A 72 -3.37 -0.15 -14.32
C GLU A 72 -2.37 0.85 -13.74
N PHE A 73 -1.86 0.58 -12.53
CA PHE A 73 -0.88 1.43 -11.84
C PHE A 73 0.54 0.83 -11.83
N ALA A 74 0.84 -0.12 -12.74
CA ALA A 74 2.14 -0.81 -12.78
C ALA A 74 3.32 0.17 -12.84
N ALA A 75 3.17 1.26 -13.60
CA ALA A 75 4.19 2.31 -13.73
C ALA A 75 4.61 2.91 -12.39
N ASP A 76 3.72 2.96 -11.39
CA ASP A 76 4.03 3.44 -10.05
C ASP A 76 4.35 2.30 -9.09
N LEU A 77 3.56 1.22 -9.12
CA LEU A 77 3.63 0.12 -8.16
C LEU A 77 4.85 -0.78 -8.34
N GLU A 78 5.41 -0.88 -9.55
CA GLU A 78 6.61 -1.69 -9.80
C GLU A 78 7.93 -0.99 -9.42
N THR A 79 7.87 0.33 -9.17
CA THR A 79 9.03 1.10 -8.69
C THR A 79 9.44 0.67 -7.28
N ARG A 80 10.67 0.98 -6.88
CA ARG A 80 11.13 0.71 -5.50
C ARG A 80 10.28 1.45 -4.47
N SER A 81 10.01 2.74 -4.68
CA SER A 81 9.13 3.54 -3.81
C SER A 81 7.69 3.01 -3.79
N GLY A 82 7.17 2.54 -4.92
CA GLY A 82 5.84 1.91 -5.01
C GLY A 82 5.75 0.60 -4.23
N LYS A 83 6.78 -0.26 -4.30
CA LYS A 83 6.86 -1.48 -3.49
C LYS A 83 6.96 -1.18 -2.00
N LEU A 84 7.70 -0.14 -1.60
CA LEU A 84 7.71 0.32 -0.22
C LEU A 84 6.35 0.84 0.24
N ALA A 85 5.61 1.55 -0.63
CA ALA A 85 4.26 2.01 -0.34
C ALA A 85 3.30 0.82 -0.15
N GLN A 86 3.36 -0.20 -1.01
CA GLN A 86 2.59 -1.44 -0.84
C GLN A 86 2.94 -2.14 0.48
N LEU A 87 4.23 -2.23 0.81
CA LEU A 87 4.68 -2.85 2.06
C LEU A 87 4.20 -2.07 3.30
N LEU A 88 4.18 -0.73 3.23
CA LEU A 88 3.58 0.13 4.26
C LEU A 88 2.09 -0.21 4.46
N GLN A 89 1.34 -0.38 3.37
CA GLN A 89 -0.07 -0.72 3.47
C GLN A 89 -0.30 -2.15 3.99
N CYS A 90 0.55 -3.11 3.62
CA CYS A 90 0.53 -4.44 4.24
C CYS A 90 0.78 -4.37 5.75
N ALA A 91 1.79 -3.60 6.18
CA ALA A 91 2.08 -3.40 7.60
C ALA A 91 0.88 -2.79 8.33
N ASN A 92 0.20 -1.80 7.76
CA ASN A 92 -0.99 -1.20 8.34
C ASN A 92 -2.11 -2.23 8.54
N ALA A 93 -2.44 -3.03 7.52
CA ALA A 93 -3.48 -4.06 7.60
C ALA A 93 -3.17 -5.12 8.67
N ILE A 94 -1.92 -5.58 8.74
CA ILE A 94 -1.46 -6.56 9.74
C ILE A 94 -1.55 -5.98 11.15
N ARG A 95 -1.11 -4.73 11.35
CA ARG A 95 -1.17 -4.06 12.66
C ARG A 95 -2.59 -3.88 13.16
N VAL A 96 -3.55 -3.61 12.26
CA VAL A 96 -4.98 -3.53 12.63
C VAL A 96 -5.47 -4.88 13.15
N ALA A 97 -5.16 -5.99 12.47
CA ALA A 97 -5.52 -7.33 12.93
C ALA A 97 -4.89 -7.67 14.30
N VAL A 98 -3.60 -7.37 14.48
CA VAL A 98 -2.90 -7.57 15.77
C VAL A 98 -3.56 -6.77 16.90
N ARG A 99 -3.87 -5.49 16.67
CA ARG A 99 -4.55 -4.64 17.66
C ARG A 99 -5.94 -5.15 18.02
N ARG A 100 -6.66 -5.74 17.06
CA ARG A 100 -7.98 -6.35 17.26
C ARG A 100 -7.92 -7.73 17.90
N GLY A 101 -6.76 -8.38 17.89
CA GLY A 101 -6.60 -9.77 18.35
C GLY A 101 -7.26 -10.81 17.44
N ALA A 102 -7.61 -10.45 16.19
CA ALA A 102 -8.28 -11.33 15.24
C ALA A 102 -7.96 -10.92 13.79
N PRO A 103 -7.96 -11.88 12.83
CA PRO A 103 -7.80 -11.58 11.40
C PRO A 103 -8.87 -10.61 10.88
N THR A 104 -8.49 -9.77 9.93
CA THR A 104 -9.39 -8.92 9.13
C THR A 104 -9.40 -9.40 7.68
N PRO A 105 -10.44 -9.02 6.88
CA PRO A 105 -10.47 -9.33 5.44
C PRO A 105 -9.22 -8.88 4.67
N LEU A 106 -8.48 -7.89 5.20
CA LEU A 106 -7.25 -7.36 4.60
C LEU A 106 -5.99 -8.07 5.08
N SER A 107 -5.98 -8.59 6.31
CA SER A 107 -4.73 -9.01 6.96
C SER A 107 -4.10 -10.27 6.37
N GLU A 108 -4.91 -11.25 5.95
CA GLU A 108 -4.39 -12.49 5.35
C GLU A 108 -3.87 -12.24 3.94
N PRO A 109 -4.63 -11.58 3.03
CA PRO A 109 -4.09 -11.17 1.73
C PRO A 109 -2.84 -10.29 1.83
N ALA A 110 -2.80 -9.35 2.79
CA ALA A 110 -1.64 -8.49 3.01
C ALA A 110 -0.39 -9.29 3.41
N ARG A 111 -0.54 -10.34 4.22
CA ARG A 111 0.57 -11.25 4.56
C ARG A 111 1.06 -12.00 3.32
N ALA A 112 0.15 -12.54 2.51
CA ALA A 112 0.52 -13.24 1.28
C ALA A 112 1.28 -12.33 0.29
N ALA A 113 0.83 -11.08 0.13
CA ALA A 113 1.51 -10.12 -0.75
C ALA A 113 2.89 -9.68 -0.22
N THR A 114 3.06 -9.65 1.10
CA THR A 114 4.32 -9.24 1.75
C THR A 114 5.49 -10.11 1.30
N ASP A 115 5.32 -11.43 1.22
CA ASP A 115 6.41 -12.36 0.90
C ASP A 115 7.04 -12.04 -0.47
N VAL A 116 6.20 -11.72 -1.46
CA VAL A 116 6.64 -11.32 -2.80
C VAL A 116 7.35 -9.96 -2.75
N LEU A 117 6.75 -8.97 -2.09
CA LEU A 117 7.30 -7.61 -1.99
C LEU A 117 8.67 -7.59 -1.29
N LEU A 118 8.84 -8.35 -0.21
CA LEU A 118 10.11 -8.45 0.50
C LEU A 118 11.19 -9.11 -0.36
N ALA A 119 10.84 -10.14 -1.13
CA ALA A 119 11.77 -10.79 -2.03
C ALA A 119 12.23 -9.85 -3.17
N GLU A 120 11.34 -8.98 -3.67
CA GLU A 120 11.68 -7.98 -4.69
C GLU A 120 12.53 -6.83 -4.13
N LEU A 121 12.15 -6.28 -2.97
CA LEU A 121 12.86 -5.16 -2.34
C LEU A 121 14.27 -5.52 -1.86
N ARG A 122 14.57 -6.81 -1.64
CA ARG A 122 15.91 -7.30 -1.29
C ARG A 122 16.80 -7.58 -2.50
N ARG A 123 16.23 -7.62 -3.71
CA ARG A 123 16.95 -7.92 -4.96
C ARG A 123 17.46 -6.67 -5.69
N GLY A 124 16.88 -5.50 -5.43
CA GLY A 124 17.34 -4.21 -5.95
C GLY A 124 18.20 -3.48 -4.92
#